data_AF-A0A016WRK9-F1
#
_entry.id   AF-A0A016WRK9-F1
#
_cell.length_a   1.000
_cell.length_b   1.000
_cell.length_c   1.000
_cell.angle_alpha   90.00
_cell.angle_beta   90.00
_cell.angle_gamma   90.00
#
_symmetry.space_group_name_H-M   'P 1'
#
loop_
_entity.id
_entity.type
_entity.pdbx_description
1 polymer ?
#
loop_
_entity_poly.entity_id
_entity_poly.type
_entity_poly.pdbx_seq_one_letter_code
_entity_poly.pdbx_strand_id
1 'polypeptide(L)' 'MVEVQRFDDRLMEVVVTTAEQRLHFFLAHAPQTGCCEQVKDDFWMLLDEKTAEVPMEGTIVVAGDLKVT' A
#
# COMPACT_ATOMS: atom_id res chain seq x y z
N MET A 1 -3.56 -12.15 -14.70
CA MET A 1 -3.20 -10.79 -15.17
C MET A 1 -2.52 -10.08 -14.03
N VAL A 2 -1.44 -9.34 -14.32
CA VAL A 2 -0.76 -8.53 -13.30
C VAL A 2 -0.91 -7.07 -13.71
N GLU A 3 -1.41 -6.27 -12.79
CA GLU A 3 -1.50 -4.81 -12.93
C GLU A 3 -0.62 -4.17 -11.88
N VAL A 4 -0.01 -3.06 -12.24
CA VAL A 4 0.93 -2.36 -11.39
C VAL A 4 0.53 -0.90 -11.37
N GLN A 5 0.23 -0.39 -10.19
CA GLN A 5 -0.17 0.99 -9.99
C GLN A 5 0.77 1.66 -8.99
N ARG A 6 1.30 2.82 -9.37
CA ARG A 6 2.12 3.64 -8.49
C ARG A 6 1.28 4.80 -7.98
N PHE A 7 1.21 4.96 -6.66
CA PHE A 7 0.51 6.09 -6.05
C PHE A 7 1.47 7.24 -5.78
N ASP A 8 2.66 6.92 -5.26
CA ASP A 8 3.75 7.89 -5.10
C ASP A 8 5.13 7.19 -5.13
N ASP A 9 6.16 7.87 -4.63
CA ASP A 9 7.52 7.31 -4.55
C ASP A 9 7.66 6.20 -3.49
N ARG A 10 6.71 6.08 -2.56
CA ARG A 10 6.77 5.25 -1.35
C ARG A 10 5.70 4.17 -1.30
N LEU A 11 4.67 4.25 -2.12
CA LEU A 11 3.54 3.34 -2.15
C LEU A 11 3.22 2.93 -3.59
N MET A 12 3.23 1.63 -3.79
CA MET A 12 2.94 0.97 -5.05
C MET A 12 2.04 -0.22 -4.79
N GLU A 13 1.10 -0.49 -5.67
CA GLU A 13 0.25 -1.66 -5.64
C GLU A 13 0.55 -2.56 -6.83
N VAL A 14 0.60 -3.84 -6.55
CA VAL A 14 0.63 -4.90 -7.56
C VAL A 14 -0.63 -5.72 -7.37
N VAL A 15 -1.52 -5.67 -8.35
CA VAL A 15 -2.72 -6.48 -8.39
C VAL A 15 -2.44 -7.73 -9.20
N VAL A 16 -2.64 -8.89 -8.58
CA VAL A 16 -2.54 -10.18 -9.24
C VAL A 16 -3.92 -10.80 -9.32
N THR A 17 -4.46 -10.86 -10.53
CA THR A 17 -5.74 -11.49 -10.81
C THR A 17 -5.52 -12.88 -11.38
N THR A 18 -5.99 -13.89 -10.66
CA THR A 18 -6.03 -15.30 -11.07
C THR A 18 -7.47 -15.67 -11.44
N ALA A 19 -7.70 -16.91 -11.87
CA ALA A 19 -9.06 -17.39 -12.15
C ALA A 19 -9.95 -17.48 -10.88
N GLU A 20 -9.31 -17.59 -9.71
CA GLU A 20 -10.00 -17.87 -8.44
C GLU A 20 -10.11 -16.64 -7.53
N GLN A 21 -9.14 -15.73 -7.62
CA GLN A 21 -9.04 -14.59 -6.70
C GLN A 21 -8.27 -13.41 -7.29
N ARG A 22 -8.52 -12.26 -6.69
CA ARG A 22 -7.79 -11.01 -6.91
C ARG A 22 -7.01 -10.66 -5.63
N LEU A 23 -5.69 -10.63 -5.77
CA LEU A 23 -4.74 -10.32 -4.70
C LEU A 23 -4.22 -8.90 -4.89
N HIS A 24 -4.26 -8.11 -3.82
CA HIS A 24 -3.78 -6.73 -3.79
C HIS A 24 -2.52 -6.67 -2.92
N PHE A 25 -1.35 -6.50 -3.55
CA PHE A 25 -0.08 -6.37 -2.86
C PHE A 25 0.33 -4.90 -2.78
N PHE A 26 0.26 -4.31 -1.60
CA PHE A 26 0.79 -2.99 -1.34
C PHE A 26 2.25 -3.09 -0.93
N LEU A 27 3.13 -2.50 -1.73
CA LEU A 27 4.55 -2.33 -1.45
C LEU A 27 4.74 -0.91 -0.91
N ALA A 28 5.13 -0.82 0.36
CA ALA A 28 5.18 0.44 1.08
C ALA A 28 6.56 0.70 1.70
N HIS A 29 7.01 1.96 1.68
CA HIS A 29 8.25 2.40 2.30
C HIS A 29 8.01 3.62 3.20
N ALA A 30 8.03 3.39 4.51
CA ALA A 30 7.73 4.43 5.48
C ALA A 30 8.71 5.62 5.38
N PRO A 31 8.26 6.84 5.71
CA PRO A 31 9.16 7.99 5.85
C PRO A 31 10.27 7.73 6.86
N GLN A 32 11.45 8.33 6.63
CA GLN A 32 12.59 8.18 7.53
C GLN A 32 12.29 8.75 8.93
N THR A 33 12.95 8.23 9.96
CA THR A 33 12.72 8.59 11.38
C THR A 33 12.87 10.09 11.68
N GLY A 34 13.58 10.86 10.84
CA GLY A 34 13.74 12.32 10.97
C GLY A 34 12.75 13.16 10.14
N CYS A 35 11.81 12.54 9.43
CA CYS A 35 10.76 13.27 8.72
C CYS A 35 9.77 13.89 9.71
N CYS A 36 9.14 15.01 9.32
CA CYS A 36 8.11 15.63 10.15
C CYS A 36 6.89 14.71 10.30
N GLU A 37 6.13 14.88 11.39
CA GLU A 37 4.93 14.09 11.68
C GLU A 37 3.91 14.17 10.54
N GLN A 38 3.74 15.35 9.94
CA GLN A 38 2.84 15.53 8.78
C GLN A 38 3.15 14.54 7.64
N VAL A 39 4.42 14.33 7.30
CA VAL A 39 4.80 13.40 6.22
C VAL A 39 4.54 11.95 6.62
N LYS A 40 4.64 11.61 7.91
CA LYS A 40 4.25 10.29 8.42
C LYS A 40 2.74 10.11 8.32
N ASP A 41 1.97 11.09 8.78
CA ASP A 41 0.51 11.04 8.78
C ASP A 41 -0.05 10.97 7.36
N ASP A 42 0.48 11.76 6.43
CA ASP A 42 0.10 11.73 5.02
C ASP A 42 0.36 10.35 4.40
N PHE A 43 1.48 9.71 4.73
CA PHE A 43 1.80 8.36 4.25
C PHE A 43 0.83 7.31 4.80
N TRP A 44 0.54 7.34 6.10
CA TRP A 44 -0.38 6.37 6.72
C TRP A 44 -1.82 6.58 6.24
N MET A 45 -2.24 7.83 6.05
CA MET A 45 -3.54 8.17 5.50
C MET A 45 -3.68 7.69 4.05
N LEU A 46 -2.65 7.87 3.22
CA LEU A 46 -2.65 7.35 1.85
C LEU A 46 -2.72 5.82 1.81
N LEU A 47 -1.94 5.14 2.66
CA LEU A 47 -1.98 3.68 2.75
C LEU A 47 -3.37 3.18 3.19
N ASP A 48 -3.96 3.81 4.20
CA ASP A 48 -5.32 3.50 4.68
C ASP A 48 -6.34 3.70 3.56
N GLU A 49 -6.33 4.86 2.88
CA GLU A 49 -7.21 5.17 1.75
C GLU A 49 -7.14 4.08 0.67
N LYS A 50 -5.93 3.70 0.24
CA LYS A 50 -5.77 2.70 -0.84
C LYS A 50 -6.15 1.30 -0.43
N THR A 51 -5.91 0.91 0.82
CA THR A 51 -6.38 -0.39 1.31
C THR A 51 -7.90 -0.41 1.48
N ALA A 52 -8.54 0.70 1.83
CA ALA A 52 -9.99 0.84 1.94
C ALA A 52 -10.72 0.82 0.58
N GLU A 53 -10.05 1.20 -0.51
CA GLU A 53 -10.56 1.09 -1.88
C GLU A 53 -10.67 -0.38 -2.36
N VAL A 54 -9.98 -1.33 -1.72
CA VAL A 54 -10.04 -2.74 -2.10
C VAL A 54 -11.37 -3.35 -1.63
N PRO A 55 -12.12 -4.03 -2.53
CA PRO A 55 -13.37 -4.69 -2.14
C PRO A 55 -13.15 -5.70 -1.00
N MET A 56 -14.14 -5.86 -0.11
CA MET A 56 -14.06 -6.80 1.04
C MET A 56 -13.74 -8.26 0.65
N GLU A 57 -14.06 -8.66 -0.58
CA GLU A 57 -13.79 -10.00 -1.12
C GLU A 57 -12.32 -10.17 -1.59
N GLY A 58 -11.60 -9.05 -1.76
CA GLY A 58 -10.19 -9.03 -2.14
C GLY A 58 -9.29 -9.36 -0.96
N THR A 59 -8.20 -10.06 -1.23
CA THR A 59 -7.15 -10.28 -0.22
C THR A 59 -6.12 -9.17 -0.33
N ILE A 60 -5.89 -8.48 0.78
CA ILE A 60 -4.89 -7.41 0.89
C ILE A 60 -3.65 -7.96 1.59
N VAL A 61 -2.48 -7.73 0.99
CA VAL A 61 -1.18 -7.99 1.61
C VAL A 61 -0.37 -6.70 1.57
N VAL A 62 -0.01 -6.18 2.75
CA VAL A 62 0.88 -5.02 2.85
C VAL A 62 2.29 -5.53 3.21
N ALA A 63 3.28 -5.18 2.39
CA ALA A 63 4.67 -5.56 2.58
C ALA A 63 5.59 -4.36 2.39
N GLY A 64 6.70 -4.33 3.13
CA GLY A 64 7.75 -3.33 2.95
C GLY A 64 8.37 -2.86 4.26
N ASP A 65 9.15 -1.77 4.19
CA ASP A 65 9.82 -1.18 5.36
C ASP A 65 8.84 -0.25 6.08
N LEU A 66 8.00 -0.85 6.91
CA LEU A 66 7.02 -0.17 7.75
C LEU A 66 7.66 0.13 9.11
N LYS A 67 8.48 1.19 9.19
CA LYS A 67 9.00 1.66 10.47
C LYS A 67 7.91 2.36 11.26
N VAL A 68 7.28 1.63 12.18
CA VAL A 68 6.38 2.19 13.18
C VAL A 68 7.26 2.78 14.29
N THR A 69 7.56 4.08 14.21
CA THR A 69 8.35 4.81 15.22
C THR A 69 7.69 6.11 15.60
#